data_AF-A0A3D1TF65-F1
#
_entry.id   AF-A0A3D1TF65-F1
#
_cell.length_a   1.000
_cell.length_b   1.000
_cell.length_c   1.000
_cell.angle_alpha   90.00
_cell.angle_beta   90.00
_cell.angle_gamma   90.00
#
_symmetry.space_group_name_H-M   'P 1'
#
loop_
_entity.id
_entity.type
_entity.pdbx_description
1 polymer ?
#
loop_
_entity_poly.entity_id
_entity_poly.type
_entity_poly.pdbx_seq_one_letter_code
_entity_poly.pdbx_strand_id
1 'polypeptide(L)'
;EAPLEGSDARFLHRFEVDPADLGSLKGLGSEEFRDVQVIVFHKWDTTREWLSTVQAEAGSFTTHGSQMKSWNPMNRDCLYYLENYSGALDAPGEWFLDRSGWLYYRPLQGEDMATAEVISARLPCLMEFQGEVDSPERWVRHIQFEGLTFRHTEFRIPAEGLRPAQAAMSVEASAILADGVEGIQLLGCAVEHIGTSGLWFRKACRNVRVEKTRIFDVGIGGVRIGETGLVPEAVRTGFVTIDNCIIHSGGRIMPAAVGVWIGHSADNAITHCDVADFYYTAVSVGWRWGYDNSGAKRNRIEHNHLHHLGYRVLSDMGGVYTLGPSEGTRVCHNVIHDVFSTRYGGWGLYPDEGSTGILFENNLVYDVQDGCFHQHYGRENVVRNNIFAFSRQGQIAVTRAEEHLSFTFERNLVYWDSGTLLGYPGWGNGAKVEMGNNLYWRAGGAAFDFNGKSWDEWRSDGRDSGSLIADPLFVDPEARDFRLRTGSPAAEIGFVPFDSSAAGVYGDAAWRALAESTQFPEPYAVENAR
;
A
#
# COMPACT_ATOMS: atom_id res chain seq x y z
N GLU A 1 19.50 -7.78 20.21
CA GLU A 1 19.73 -6.32 20.34
C GLU A 1 20.33 -6.04 21.71
N ALA A 2 21.20 -5.05 21.84
CA ALA A 2 21.74 -4.60 23.12
C ALA A 2 21.87 -3.06 23.12
N PRO A 3 21.59 -2.35 24.24
CA PRO A 3 21.83 -0.91 24.32
C PRO A 3 23.30 -0.58 24.06
N LEU A 4 23.56 0.52 23.34
CA LEU A 4 24.93 1.03 23.21
C LEU A 4 25.34 1.78 24.48
N GLU A 5 26.59 1.60 24.90
CA GLU A 5 27.13 2.26 26.08
C GLU A 5 27.06 3.79 25.92
N GLY A 6 26.42 4.46 26.89
CA GLY A 6 26.22 5.92 26.87
C GLY A 6 25.05 6.43 26.02
N SER A 7 24.15 5.55 25.54
CA SER A 7 22.93 5.97 24.83
C SER A 7 21.71 5.11 25.17
N ASP A 8 20.64 5.74 25.68
CA ASP A 8 19.36 5.07 25.94
C ASP A 8 18.49 4.91 24.66
N ALA A 9 18.88 5.55 23.57
CA ALA A 9 18.11 5.60 22.33
C ALA A 9 18.72 4.80 21.17
N ARG A 10 19.94 4.29 21.32
CA ARG A 10 20.64 3.54 20.28
C ARG A 10 20.99 2.14 20.71
N PHE A 11 20.81 1.20 19.78
CA PHE A 11 20.97 -0.23 20.02
C PHE A 11 21.96 -0.82 19.02
N LEU A 12 22.79 -1.73 19.50
CA LEU A 12 23.57 -2.65 18.69
C LEU A 12 22.63 -3.76 18.22
N HIS A 13 22.49 -3.91 16.91
CA HIS A 13 21.86 -5.08 16.31
C HIS A 13 22.96 -6.03 15.84
N ARG A 14 22.78 -7.32 16.14
CA ARG A 14 23.66 -8.39 15.68
C ARG A 14 22.83 -9.30 14.80
N PHE A 15 23.34 -9.56 13.60
CA PHE A 15 22.74 -10.44 12.62
C PHE A 15 23.61 -11.68 12.48
N GLU A 16 22.94 -12.83 12.46
CA GLU A 16 23.51 -14.13 12.11
C GLU A 16 22.78 -14.60 10.85
N VAL A 17 23.53 -14.81 9.77
CA VAL A 17 23.03 -15.08 8.42
C VAL A 17 23.83 -16.23 7.80
N ASP A 18 23.42 -16.69 6.61
CA ASP A 18 24.22 -17.67 5.89
C ASP A 18 25.58 -17.03 5.51
N PRO A 19 26.74 -17.64 5.84
CA PRO A 19 28.04 -17.13 5.40
C PRO A 19 28.16 -16.89 3.89
N ALA A 20 27.37 -17.59 3.07
CA ALA A 20 27.30 -17.38 1.63
C ALA A 20 26.83 -15.95 1.28
N ASP A 21 25.87 -15.39 2.05
CA ASP A 21 25.31 -14.06 1.81
C ASP A 21 26.32 -12.94 2.06
N LEU A 22 27.37 -13.22 2.83
CA LEU A 22 28.46 -12.28 3.12
C LEU A 22 29.70 -12.51 2.25
N GLY A 23 29.64 -13.46 1.30
CA GLY A 23 30.78 -13.85 0.47
C GLY A 23 31.36 -12.70 -0.34
N SER A 24 30.50 -11.82 -0.87
CA SER A 24 30.87 -10.64 -1.66
C SER A 24 31.52 -9.52 -0.84
N LEU A 25 31.40 -9.56 0.50
CA LEU A 25 32.05 -8.59 1.40
C LEU A 25 33.51 -8.97 1.74
N LYS A 26 33.96 -10.17 1.37
CA LYS A 26 35.32 -10.64 1.68
C LYS A 26 36.36 -9.76 1.00
N GLY A 27 37.29 -9.24 1.80
CA GLY A 27 38.39 -8.41 1.32
C GLY A 27 38.09 -6.91 1.25
N LEU A 28 36.86 -6.47 1.58
CA LEU A 28 36.58 -5.05 1.77
C LEU A 28 37.41 -4.47 2.92
N GLY A 29 37.96 -3.28 2.71
CA GLY A 29 38.66 -2.51 3.72
C GLY A 29 37.75 -2.10 4.87
N SER A 30 38.36 -1.75 6.01
CA SER A 30 37.61 -1.42 7.23
C SER A 30 36.72 -0.17 7.12
N GLU A 31 37.01 0.72 6.16
CA GLU A 31 36.17 1.88 5.87
C GLU A 31 35.09 1.56 4.85
N GLU A 32 35.36 0.70 3.87
CA GLU A 32 34.43 0.35 2.80
C GLU A 32 33.23 -0.42 3.32
N PHE A 33 33.43 -1.36 4.24
CA PHE A 33 32.28 -2.11 4.77
C PHE A 33 31.32 -1.21 5.59
N ARG A 34 31.78 -0.04 6.07
CA ARG A 34 30.93 0.91 6.80
C ARG A 34 30.00 1.72 5.88
N ASP A 35 30.25 1.69 4.58
CA ASP A 35 29.34 2.23 3.57
C ASP A 35 28.28 1.21 3.16
N VAL A 36 28.50 -0.08 3.44
CA VAL A 36 27.51 -1.13 3.16
C VAL A 36 26.28 -0.88 4.01
N GLN A 37 25.13 -0.99 3.37
CA GLN A 37 23.84 -0.93 4.03
C GLN A 37 23.16 -2.29 4.01
N VAL A 38 22.44 -2.60 5.08
CA VAL A 38 21.45 -3.67 5.10
C VAL A 38 20.06 -3.06 5.04
N ILE A 39 19.19 -3.62 4.20
CA ILE A 39 17.75 -3.35 4.21
C ILE A 39 17.08 -4.63 4.66
N VAL A 40 16.34 -4.56 5.76
CA VAL A 40 15.61 -5.69 6.34
C VAL A 40 14.11 -5.44 6.21
N PHE A 41 13.40 -6.39 5.60
CA PHE A 41 11.96 -6.39 5.44
C PHE A 41 11.32 -7.15 6.60
N HIS A 42 10.48 -6.46 7.38
CA HIS A 42 9.85 -7.05 8.55
C HIS A 42 8.39 -6.58 8.67
N LYS A 43 7.47 -7.55 8.51
CA LYS A 43 6.02 -7.32 8.46
C LYS A 43 5.65 -6.25 7.42
N TRP A 44 5.12 -5.10 7.85
CA TRP A 44 4.70 -3.98 7.01
C TRP A 44 5.74 -2.86 6.89
N ASP A 45 6.91 -3.01 7.51
CA ASP A 45 7.97 -2.00 7.53
C ASP A 45 9.28 -2.53 6.95
N THR A 46 10.18 -1.59 6.69
CA THR A 46 11.59 -1.85 6.40
C THR A 46 12.49 -1.06 7.34
N THR A 47 13.60 -1.66 7.73
CA THR A 47 14.69 -0.99 8.45
C THR A 47 15.92 -0.95 7.57
N ARG A 48 16.55 0.22 7.41
CA ARG A 48 17.79 0.39 6.64
C ARG A 48 18.89 0.90 7.55
N GLU A 49 19.97 0.15 7.68
CA GLU A 49 21.06 0.46 8.61
C GLU A 49 22.43 0.25 7.97
N TRP A 50 23.43 0.97 8.48
CA TRP A 50 24.82 0.85 8.05
C TRP A 50 25.55 -0.25 8.84
N LEU A 51 26.38 -1.03 8.16
CA LEU A 51 27.19 -2.05 8.81
C LEU A 51 28.27 -1.42 9.70
N SER A 52 28.47 -2.00 10.88
CA SER A 52 29.42 -1.55 11.91
C SER A 52 30.59 -2.52 12.10
N THR A 53 30.35 -3.82 11.93
CA THR A 53 31.38 -4.87 11.85
C THR A 53 30.92 -6.01 10.96
N VAL A 54 31.83 -6.70 10.28
CA VAL A 54 31.54 -7.92 9.50
C VAL A 54 32.50 -9.04 9.91
N GLN A 55 31.98 -10.26 10.06
CA GLN A 55 32.72 -11.50 10.19
C GLN A 55 32.17 -12.48 9.15
N ALA A 56 32.61 -12.32 7.90
CA ALA A 56 32.02 -13.02 6.75
C ALA A 56 32.10 -14.55 6.86
N GLU A 57 33.23 -15.08 7.33
CA GLU A 57 33.43 -16.53 7.53
C GLU A 57 32.52 -17.10 8.61
N ALA A 58 32.15 -16.28 9.60
CA ALA A 58 31.26 -16.66 10.69
C ALA A 58 29.78 -16.40 10.36
N GLY A 59 29.47 -15.81 9.20
CA GLY A 59 28.09 -15.47 8.84
C GLY A 59 27.47 -14.43 9.77
N SER A 60 28.23 -13.42 10.23
CA SER A 60 27.69 -12.42 11.13
C SER A 60 28.14 -10.99 10.82
N PHE A 61 27.27 -10.04 11.12
CA PHE A 61 27.58 -8.62 11.08
C PHE A 61 26.82 -7.88 12.18
N THR A 62 27.21 -6.63 12.44
CA THR A 62 26.50 -5.74 13.36
C THR A 62 26.14 -4.43 12.69
N THR A 63 25.12 -3.78 13.22
CA THR A 63 24.68 -2.43 12.83
C THR A 63 24.33 -1.64 14.09
N HIS A 64 24.09 -0.34 13.92
CA HIS A 64 23.57 0.51 14.98
C HIS A 64 22.24 1.13 14.59
N GLY A 65 21.21 0.89 15.40
CA GLY A 65 19.84 1.27 15.12
C GLY A 65 19.10 1.82 16.33
N SER A 66 17.77 1.88 16.19
CA SER A 66 16.85 2.11 17.31
C SER A 66 16.31 0.78 17.81
N GLN A 67 15.88 0.72 19.07
CA GLN A 67 15.21 -0.47 19.59
C GLN A 67 14.03 -0.86 18.72
N MET A 68 13.99 -2.12 18.27
CA MET A 68 12.84 -2.62 17.53
C MET A 68 11.60 -2.67 18.43
N LYS A 69 10.45 -2.36 17.85
CA LYS A 69 9.17 -2.51 18.54
C LYS A 69 8.90 -4.00 18.76
N SER A 70 8.39 -4.37 19.93
CA SER A 70 8.15 -5.78 20.27
C SER A 70 7.18 -6.48 19.32
N TRP A 71 6.24 -5.73 18.73
CA TRP A 71 5.29 -6.24 17.74
C TRP A 71 5.83 -6.22 16.31
N ASN A 72 6.99 -5.62 16.03
CA ASN A 72 7.60 -5.61 14.70
C ASN A 72 9.13 -5.84 14.76
N PRO A 73 9.59 -7.00 15.29
CA PRO A 73 11.02 -7.28 15.42
C PRO A 73 11.65 -7.72 14.10
N MET A 74 12.95 -7.48 13.94
CA MET A 74 13.78 -8.17 12.95
C MET A 74 14.16 -9.55 13.51
N ASN A 75 13.85 -10.61 12.77
CA ASN A 75 14.08 -11.99 13.18
C ASN A 75 14.54 -12.85 11.99
N ARG A 76 14.78 -14.15 12.22
CA ARG A 76 15.21 -15.11 11.19
C ARG A 76 14.27 -15.25 9.99
N ASP A 77 13.04 -14.74 10.13
CA ASP A 77 11.97 -14.81 9.16
C ASP A 77 11.94 -13.53 8.27
N CYS A 78 12.83 -12.58 8.50
CA CYS A 78 12.90 -11.37 7.69
C CYS A 78 13.71 -11.61 6.41
N LEU A 79 13.24 -11.06 5.30
CA LEU A 79 14.05 -10.95 4.09
C LEU A 79 15.02 -9.78 4.28
N TYR A 80 16.19 -9.86 3.67
CA TYR A 80 17.11 -8.73 3.63
C TYR A 80 17.97 -8.74 2.38
N TYR A 81 18.56 -7.61 2.05
CA TYR A 81 19.68 -7.55 1.10
C TYR A 81 20.73 -6.54 1.57
N LEU A 82 21.91 -6.62 0.98
CA LEU A 82 23.03 -5.72 1.21
C LEU A 82 23.29 -4.89 -0.04
N GLU A 83 23.56 -3.60 0.13
CA GLU A 83 23.86 -2.70 -1.00
C GLU A 83 24.93 -1.65 -0.65
N ASN A 84 25.26 -0.82 -1.63
CA ASN A 84 26.22 0.29 -1.55
C ASN A 84 27.68 -0.14 -1.31
N TYR A 85 28.14 -1.14 -2.06
CA TYR A 85 29.55 -1.57 -2.09
C TYR A 85 29.93 -2.12 -3.47
N SER A 86 31.22 -2.05 -3.81
CA SER A 86 31.73 -2.44 -5.14
C SER A 86 31.46 -3.90 -5.51
N GLY A 87 31.46 -4.81 -4.53
CA GLY A 87 31.18 -6.23 -4.73
C GLY A 87 29.73 -6.54 -5.11
N ALA A 88 28.78 -5.63 -4.85
CA ALA A 88 27.40 -5.77 -5.30
C ALA A 88 27.18 -5.29 -6.74
N LEU A 89 28.19 -4.71 -7.40
CA LEU A 89 28.10 -4.33 -8.81
C LEU A 89 28.41 -5.56 -9.67
N ASP A 90 27.44 -6.45 -9.88
CA ASP A 90 27.61 -7.74 -10.55
C ASP A 90 26.64 -8.01 -11.73
N ALA A 91 25.56 -7.25 -11.86
CA ALA A 91 24.56 -7.37 -12.91
C ALA A 91 24.40 -6.10 -13.78
N PRO A 92 23.92 -6.22 -15.03
CA PRO A 92 23.53 -5.07 -15.85
C PRO A 92 22.47 -4.20 -15.18
N GLY A 93 22.61 -2.87 -15.27
CA GLY A 93 21.72 -1.90 -14.66
C GLY A 93 22.16 -1.41 -13.27
N GLU A 94 23.11 -2.10 -12.63
CA GLU A 94 23.64 -1.68 -11.32
C GLU A 94 24.71 -0.60 -11.45
N TRP A 95 24.82 0.23 -10.42
CA TRP A 95 25.84 1.28 -10.32
C TRP A 95 26.42 1.37 -8.90
N PHE A 96 27.61 1.96 -8.78
CA PHE A 96 28.28 2.20 -7.51
C PHE A 96 29.08 3.51 -7.57
N LEU A 97 28.93 4.38 -6.56
CA LEU A 97 29.71 5.61 -6.41
C LEU A 97 30.75 5.42 -5.31
N ASP A 98 32.04 5.42 -5.67
CA ASP A 98 33.10 5.27 -4.69
C ASP A 98 33.45 6.57 -3.95
N ARG A 99 34.25 6.44 -2.89
CA ARG A 99 34.70 7.56 -2.04
C ARG A 99 35.61 8.56 -2.76
N SER A 100 36.23 8.17 -3.86
CA SER A 100 37.06 9.08 -4.68
C SER A 100 36.24 9.88 -5.69
N GLY A 101 34.93 9.59 -5.80
CA GLY A 101 33.99 10.28 -6.66
C GLY A 101 33.81 9.63 -8.03
N TRP A 102 34.32 8.41 -8.24
CA TRP A 102 34.07 7.67 -9.47
C TRP A 102 32.73 6.93 -9.40
N LEU A 103 31.89 7.18 -10.40
CA LEU A 103 30.66 6.44 -10.64
C LEU A 103 30.96 5.29 -11.62
N TYR A 104 30.79 4.06 -11.13
CA TYR A 104 30.84 2.85 -11.92
C TYR A 104 29.41 2.43 -12.28
N TYR A 105 29.21 2.00 -13.51
CA TYR A 105 27.92 1.54 -14.01
C TYR A 105 28.13 0.32 -14.90
N ARG A 106 27.29 -0.71 -14.75
CA ARG A 106 27.22 -1.86 -15.66
C ARG A 106 26.09 -1.60 -16.65
N PRO A 107 26.39 -1.27 -17.93
CA PRO A 107 25.36 -0.90 -18.89
C PRO A 107 24.34 -2.02 -19.11
N LEU A 108 23.09 -1.63 -19.33
CA LEU A 108 22.06 -2.57 -19.78
C LEU A 108 22.42 -3.12 -21.17
N GLN A 109 21.82 -4.27 -21.53
CA GLN A 109 22.04 -4.84 -22.85
C GLN A 109 21.61 -3.86 -23.94
N GLY A 110 22.55 -3.51 -24.83
CA GLY A 110 22.29 -2.61 -25.97
C GLY A 110 22.50 -1.12 -25.65
N GLU A 111 22.86 -0.76 -24.43
CA GLU A 111 23.15 0.61 -24.05
C GLU A 111 24.58 1.01 -24.47
N ASP A 112 24.69 2.11 -25.22
CA ASP A 112 25.97 2.69 -25.63
C ASP A 112 26.35 3.86 -24.72
N MET A 113 27.30 3.62 -23.82
CA MET A 113 27.80 4.62 -22.88
C MET A 113 28.49 5.82 -23.53
N ALA A 114 28.85 5.77 -24.81
CA ALA A 114 29.33 6.95 -25.54
C ALA A 114 28.21 7.96 -25.84
N THR A 115 26.94 7.53 -25.76
CA THR A 115 25.76 8.35 -26.06
C THR A 115 24.71 8.37 -24.95
N ALA A 116 24.86 7.52 -23.93
CA ALA A 116 23.94 7.44 -22.80
C ALA A 116 23.86 8.78 -22.04
N GLU A 117 22.65 9.18 -21.69
CA GLU A 117 22.41 10.31 -20.79
C GLU A 117 22.35 9.79 -19.35
N VAL A 118 23.31 10.21 -18.52
CA VAL A 118 23.41 9.81 -17.11
C VAL A 118 23.02 10.98 -16.23
N ILE A 119 21.91 10.85 -15.51
CA ILE A 119 21.35 11.91 -14.66
C ILE A 119 21.53 11.55 -13.20
N SER A 120 22.08 12.48 -12.42
CA SER A 120 22.17 12.38 -10.96
C SER A 120 21.44 13.55 -10.33
N ALA A 121 20.38 13.27 -9.57
CA ALA A 121 19.61 14.30 -8.88
C ALA A 121 20.45 15.00 -7.79
N ARG A 122 20.05 16.24 -7.46
CA ARG A 122 20.72 17.09 -6.46
C ARG A 122 19.77 17.80 -5.50
N LEU A 123 18.53 18.04 -5.92
CA LEU A 123 17.54 18.76 -5.12
C LEU A 123 16.57 17.76 -4.50
N PRO A 124 16.25 17.87 -3.21
CA PRO A 124 15.26 17.00 -2.58
C PRO A 124 13.81 17.45 -2.85
N CYS A 125 13.62 18.71 -3.22
CA CYS A 125 12.32 19.34 -3.49
C CYS A 125 12.45 20.26 -4.71
N LEU A 126 11.46 20.21 -5.60
CA LEU A 126 11.43 21.01 -6.83
C LEU A 126 10.49 22.20 -6.71
N MET A 127 9.45 22.08 -5.88
CA MET A 127 8.46 23.14 -5.68
C MET A 127 7.91 23.11 -4.25
N GLU A 128 7.87 24.28 -3.62
CA GLU A 128 7.27 24.44 -2.30
C GLU A 128 6.28 25.60 -2.31
N PHE A 129 5.06 25.34 -1.84
CA PHE A 129 4.09 26.38 -1.53
C PHE A 129 4.15 26.67 -0.03
N GLN A 130 4.55 27.89 0.32
CA GLN A 130 4.69 28.33 1.71
C GLN A 130 3.71 29.47 2.02
N GLY A 131 2.50 29.13 2.45
CA GLY A 131 1.57 30.08 3.08
C GLY A 131 1.62 29.99 4.61
N GLU A 132 1.04 30.98 5.28
CA GLU A 132 0.98 30.98 6.75
C GLU A 132 -0.18 30.14 7.27
N VAL A 133 0.15 28.96 7.83
CA VAL A 133 -0.81 27.92 8.26
C VAL A 133 -1.94 28.48 9.14
N ASP A 134 -1.61 29.34 10.12
CA ASP A 134 -2.56 29.89 11.09
C ASP A 134 -3.26 31.18 10.63
N SER A 135 -3.03 31.63 9.39
CA SER A 135 -3.51 32.90 8.86
C SER A 135 -4.06 32.71 7.44
N PRO A 136 -5.33 32.30 7.28
CA PRO A 136 -5.92 32.01 5.98
C PRO A 136 -5.77 33.14 4.96
N GLU A 137 -5.77 34.40 5.38
CA GLU A 137 -5.56 35.56 4.53
C GLU A 137 -4.15 35.64 3.91
N ARG A 138 -3.19 34.86 4.45
CA ARG A 138 -1.80 34.73 3.99
C ARG A 138 -1.50 33.36 3.38
N TRP A 139 -2.53 32.61 3.00
CA TRP A 139 -2.36 31.38 2.21
C TRP A 139 -1.96 31.69 0.77
N VAL A 140 -1.24 30.76 0.13
CA VAL A 140 -0.96 30.81 -1.31
C VAL A 140 -2.21 30.34 -2.05
N ARG A 141 -2.71 31.15 -3.00
CA ARG A 141 -4.02 30.91 -3.60
C ARG A 141 -4.06 30.96 -5.10
N HIS A 142 -4.96 30.16 -5.67
CA HIS A 142 -5.43 30.26 -7.06
C HIS A 142 -4.31 30.17 -8.09
N ILE A 143 -3.43 29.18 -7.92
CA ILE A 143 -2.34 28.89 -8.85
C ILE A 143 -2.63 27.58 -9.57
N GLN A 144 -2.53 27.60 -10.90
CA GLN A 144 -2.66 26.45 -11.76
C GLN A 144 -1.34 26.19 -12.48
N PHE A 145 -0.90 24.94 -12.47
CA PHE A 145 0.16 24.41 -13.31
C PHE A 145 -0.46 23.43 -14.30
N GLU A 146 -0.09 23.56 -15.57
CA GLU A 146 -0.64 22.75 -16.64
C GLU A 146 0.46 22.25 -17.58
N GLY A 147 0.45 20.95 -17.88
CA GLY A 147 1.37 20.35 -18.85
C GLY A 147 2.85 20.38 -18.46
N LEU A 148 3.17 20.54 -17.17
CA LEU A 148 4.55 20.59 -16.69
C LEU A 148 5.06 19.21 -16.25
N THR A 149 6.34 18.95 -16.51
CA THR A 149 7.04 17.75 -16.07
C THR A 149 8.12 18.10 -15.06
N PHE A 150 7.99 17.57 -13.84
CA PHE A 150 8.93 17.69 -12.73
C PHE A 150 9.72 16.39 -12.62
N ARG A 151 11.06 16.47 -12.69
CA ARG A 151 11.93 15.29 -12.68
C ARG A 151 13.13 15.42 -11.77
N HIS A 152 13.63 14.29 -11.29
CA HIS A 152 14.94 14.13 -10.66
C HIS A 152 15.07 14.84 -9.31
N THR A 153 14.46 14.25 -8.27
CA THR A 153 14.79 14.60 -6.88
C THR A 153 15.70 13.58 -6.23
N GLU A 154 16.57 14.06 -5.35
CA GLU A 154 17.45 13.23 -4.53
C GLU A 154 16.80 12.94 -3.18
N PHE A 155 16.93 11.70 -2.69
CA PHE A 155 16.74 11.41 -1.28
C PHE A 155 18.01 10.78 -0.72
N ARG A 156 18.73 11.56 0.10
CA ARG A 156 19.94 11.10 0.74
C ARG A 156 19.61 10.33 2.01
N ILE A 157 20.07 9.09 2.10
CA ILE A 157 19.92 8.26 3.29
C ILE A 157 20.62 8.92 4.49
N PRO A 158 19.95 9.13 5.62
CA PRO A 158 20.56 9.68 6.83
C PRO A 158 21.69 8.80 7.38
N ALA A 159 22.62 9.41 8.12
CA ALA A 159 23.76 8.69 8.71
C ALA A 159 23.33 7.68 9.79
N GLU A 160 22.17 7.88 10.40
CA GLU A 160 21.53 6.96 11.34
C GLU A 160 20.71 5.86 10.66
N GLY A 161 20.61 5.86 9.33
CA GLY A 161 19.77 4.94 8.57
C GLY A 161 18.30 5.39 8.51
N LEU A 162 17.43 4.47 8.08
CA LEU A 162 15.98 4.69 8.03
C LEU A 162 15.30 3.75 9.01
N ARG A 163 14.58 4.37 9.95
CA ARG A 163 13.82 3.66 10.97
C ARG A 163 12.47 3.21 10.41
N PRO A 164 11.94 2.08 10.89
CA PRO A 164 10.66 1.58 10.45
C PRO A 164 9.54 2.52 10.89
N ALA A 165 8.66 2.86 9.96
CA ALA A 165 7.46 3.64 10.21
C ALA A 165 6.44 3.35 9.11
N GLN A 166 5.22 3.02 9.53
CA GLN A 166 4.11 2.72 8.64
C GLN A 166 3.96 3.81 7.56
N ALA A 167 3.63 3.39 6.33
CA ALA A 167 3.46 4.27 5.17
C ALA A 167 4.70 5.18 4.86
N ALA A 168 5.88 4.80 5.36
CA ALA A 168 7.11 5.58 5.29
C ALA A 168 7.00 7.01 5.88
N MET A 169 6.13 7.20 6.89
CA MET A 169 5.88 8.51 7.49
C MET A 169 7.03 9.06 8.35
N SER A 170 8.11 8.29 8.54
CA SER A 170 9.38 8.77 9.12
C SER A 170 10.20 9.65 8.16
N VAL A 171 9.85 9.66 6.87
CA VAL A 171 10.58 10.43 5.85
C VAL A 171 9.72 11.56 5.33
N GLU A 172 10.18 12.81 5.48
CA GLU A 172 9.40 13.99 5.09
C GLU A 172 9.63 14.48 3.64
N ALA A 173 10.59 13.88 2.92
CA ALA A 173 11.00 14.38 1.62
C ALA A 173 9.90 14.24 0.56
N SER A 174 9.64 15.32 -0.18
CA SER A 174 8.69 15.35 -1.30
C SER A 174 9.15 16.28 -2.42
N ALA A 175 8.87 15.93 -3.68
CA ALA A 175 9.18 16.73 -4.84
C ALA A 175 8.34 18.02 -4.92
N ILE A 176 7.07 17.95 -4.51
CA ILE A 176 6.19 19.10 -4.36
C ILE A 176 5.55 19.09 -2.98
N LEU A 177 5.87 20.10 -2.17
CA LEU A 177 5.35 20.26 -0.80
C LEU A 177 4.46 21.50 -0.71
N ALA A 178 3.33 21.39 -0.01
CA ALA A 178 2.43 22.51 0.21
C ALA A 178 2.00 22.63 1.67
N ASP A 179 2.13 23.85 2.21
CA ASP A 179 1.59 24.30 3.48
C ASP A 179 0.83 25.62 3.29
N GLY A 180 -0.37 25.73 3.86
CA GLY A 180 -1.17 26.96 3.84
C GLY A 180 -1.58 27.38 2.42
N VAL A 181 -2.35 26.54 1.74
CA VAL A 181 -2.75 26.78 0.35
C VAL A 181 -4.24 26.64 0.12
N GLU A 182 -4.77 27.37 -0.85
CA GLU A 182 -6.16 27.24 -1.29
C GLU A 182 -6.33 27.37 -2.80
N GLY A 183 -7.02 26.42 -3.43
CA GLY A 183 -7.31 26.51 -4.87
C GLY A 183 -6.09 26.28 -5.75
N ILE A 184 -5.20 25.35 -5.36
CA ILE A 184 -4.04 24.94 -6.16
C ILE A 184 -4.45 23.83 -7.14
N GLN A 185 -4.00 23.94 -8.39
CA GLN A 185 -4.33 22.97 -9.44
C GLN A 185 -3.07 22.48 -10.17
N LEU A 186 -2.96 21.17 -10.35
CA LEU A 186 -1.97 20.52 -11.21
C LEU A 186 -2.73 19.68 -12.25
N LEU A 187 -2.74 20.12 -13.51
CA LEU A 187 -3.57 19.56 -14.57
C LEU A 187 -2.69 19.04 -15.71
N GLY A 188 -2.81 17.76 -16.07
CA GLY A 188 -2.02 17.22 -17.17
C GLY A 188 -0.51 17.23 -16.91
N CYS A 189 -0.07 17.21 -15.65
CA CYS A 189 1.32 17.31 -15.26
C CYS A 189 2.00 15.93 -15.16
N ALA A 190 3.31 15.91 -14.92
CA ALA A 190 4.05 14.70 -14.58
C ALA A 190 5.06 14.97 -13.45
N VAL A 191 5.20 14.03 -12.52
CA VAL A 191 6.25 14.00 -11.49
C VAL A 191 6.95 12.65 -11.60
N GLU A 192 8.17 12.62 -12.13
CA GLU A 192 8.81 11.39 -12.58
C GLU A 192 10.28 11.26 -12.14
N HIS A 193 10.77 10.04 -11.95
CA HIS A 193 12.18 9.76 -11.64
C HIS A 193 12.65 10.51 -10.39
N ILE A 194 11.95 10.30 -9.28
CA ILE A 194 12.16 11.04 -8.04
C ILE A 194 12.55 10.11 -6.90
N GLY A 195 13.54 10.49 -6.10
CA GLY A 195 13.93 9.76 -4.88
C GLY A 195 12.99 9.99 -3.70
N THR A 196 12.08 10.97 -3.80
CA THR A 196 11.23 11.44 -2.69
C THR A 196 9.78 10.98 -2.85
N SER A 197 8.84 11.52 -2.05
CA SER A 197 7.41 11.38 -2.35
C SER A 197 7.00 12.35 -3.47
N GLY A 198 6.03 12.00 -4.31
CA GLY A 198 5.58 12.88 -5.40
C GLY A 198 5.03 14.21 -4.90
N LEU A 199 3.87 14.17 -4.25
CA LEU A 199 3.15 15.34 -3.75
C LEU A 199 2.84 15.20 -2.26
N TRP A 200 2.98 16.28 -1.49
CA TRP A 200 2.47 16.33 -0.12
C TRP A 200 1.72 17.63 0.16
N PHE A 201 0.40 17.52 0.29
CA PHE A 201 -0.47 18.58 0.81
C PHE A 201 -0.54 18.45 2.32
N ARG A 202 0.41 19.06 3.02
CA ARG A 202 0.70 18.73 4.43
C ARG A 202 -0.19 19.54 5.36
N LYS A 203 0.05 20.84 5.55
CA LYS A 203 -0.67 21.68 6.52
C LYS A 203 -1.65 22.63 5.87
N ALA A 204 -2.82 22.82 6.45
CA ALA A 204 -3.81 23.83 6.04
C ALA A 204 -4.01 23.95 4.51
N CYS A 205 -4.07 22.82 3.81
CA CYS A 205 -4.32 22.78 2.37
C CYS A 205 -5.83 22.59 2.12
N ARG A 206 -6.42 23.43 1.27
CA ARG A 206 -7.86 23.39 0.94
C ARG A 206 -8.09 23.51 -0.57
N ASN A 207 -9.14 22.84 -1.07
CA ASN A 207 -9.59 22.97 -2.46
C ASN A 207 -8.47 22.74 -3.49
N VAL A 208 -7.70 21.65 -3.31
CA VAL A 208 -6.60 21.31 -4.20
C VAL A 208 -7.08 20.29 -5.23
N ARG A 209 -6.68 20.44 -6.49
CA ARG A 209 -6.99 19.48 -7.56
C ARG A 209 -5.72 19.03 -8.28
N VAL A 210 -5.49 17.73 -8.29
CA VAL A 210 -4.50 17.07 -9.14
C VAL A 210 -5.29 16.22 -10.13
N GLU A 211 -5.22 16.56 -11.42
CA GLU A 211 -6.00 15.89 -12.45
C GLU A 211 -5.10 15.45 -13.61
N LYS A 212 -5.37 14.26 -14.16
CA LYS A 212 -4.70 13.76 -15.37
C LYS A 212 -3.18 13.85 -15.26
N THR A 213 -2.65 13.56 -14.08
CA THR A 213 -1.24 13.74 -13.75
C THR A 213 -0.58 12.38 -13.59
N ARG A 214 0.62 12.23 -14.15
CA ARG A 214 1.43 11.02 -13.99
C ARG A 214 2.39 11.20 -12.83
N ILE A 215 2.44 10.22 -11.94
CA ILE A 215 3.43 10.11 -10.88
C ILE A 215 4.10 8.75 -11.06
N PHE A 216 5.37 8.73 -11.45
CA PHE A 216 6.02 7.50 -11.93
C PHE A 216 7.48 7.41 -11.47
N ASP A 217 7.94 6.20 -11.14
CA ASP A 217 9.31 5.95 -10.70
C ASP A 217 9.67 6.79 -9.46
N VAL A 218 9.15 6.33 -8.32
CA VAL A 218 9.10 7.07 -7.06
C VAL A 218 9.80 6.33 -5.93
N GLY A 219 10.77 6.99 -5.30
CA GLY A 219 11.53 6.43 -4.19
C GLY A 219 10.71 6.19 -2.92
N ILE A 220 9.74 7.06 -2.63
CA ILE A 220 8.90 6.95 -1.43
C ILE A 220 7.43 6.72 -1.83
N GLY A 221 6.52 7.68 -1.61
CA GLY A 221 5.09 7.53 -1.90
C GLY A 221 4.59 8.43 -3.03
N GLY A 222 3.44 8.11 -3.62
CA GLY A 222 2.88 8.92 -4.70
C GLY A 222 2.36 10.27 -4.20
N VAL A 223 1.28 10.24 -3.41
CA VAL A 223 0.61 11.44 -2.87
C VAL A 223 0.36 11.30 -1.38
N ARG A 224 0.58 12.37 -0.62
CA ARG A 224 0.26 12.48 0.81
C ARG A 224 -0.67 13.65 1.08
N ILE A 225 -1.68 13.42 1.92
CA ILE A 225 -2.71 14.40 2.25
C ILE A 225 -2.87 14.48 3.77
N GLY A 226 -2.59 15.65 4.33
CA GLY A 226 -2.67 15.94 5.76
C GLY A 226 -1.44 15.51 6.56
N GLU A 227 -1.68 15.33 7.86
CA GLU A 227 -0.64 15.10 8.88
C GLU A 227 -0.98 13.88 9.74
N THR A 228 0.04 13.33 10.41
CA THR A 228 -0.12 12.23 11.37
C THR A 228 -0.72 12.71 12.70
N GLY A 229 -0.57 14.00 13.02
CA GLY A 229 -1.15 14.63 14.21
C GLY A 229 -2.56 15.17 13.95
N LEU A 230 -3.47 14.97 14.91
CA LEU A 230 -4.80 15.54 14.82
C LEU A 230 -4.76 17.03 15.21
N VAL A 231 -4.88 17.91 14.22
CA VAL A 231 -4.91 19.37 14.42
C VAL A 231 -6.34 19.94 14.43
N PRO A 232 -6.56 21.17 14.94
CA PRO A 232 -7.87 21.83 14.87
C PRO A 232 -8.40 21.92 13.44
N GLU A 233 -9.72 21.81 13.27
CA GLU A 233 -10.36 21.75 11.95
C GLU A 233 -10.06 22.97 11.06
N ALA A 234 -9.92 24.16 11.66
CA ALA A 234 -9.63 25.40 10.94
C ALA A 234 -8.31 25.36 10.15
N VAL A 235 -7.31 24.61 10.63
CA VAL A 235 -5.98 24.48 10.01
C VAL A 235 -5.72 23.06 9.48
N ARG A 236 -6.73 22.18 9.54
CA ARG A 236 -6.63 20.82 9.03
C ARG A 236 -6.73 20.82 7.52
N THR A 237 -5.88 20.05 6.85
CA THR A 237 -5.98 19.80 5.41
C THR A 237 -7.26 19.03 5.06
N GLY A 238 -7.88 19.34 3.93
CA GLY A 238 -9.03 18.59 3.39
C GLY A 238 -9.53 19.18 2.08
N PHE A 239 -10.53 18.56 1.45
CA PHE A 239 -10.99 18.95 0.11
C PHE A 239 -9.89 18.87 -0.95
N VAL A 240 -9.05 17.84 -0.87
CA VAL A 240 -8.06 17.51 -1.91
C VAL A 240 -8.65 16.47 -2.84
N THR A 241 -8.62 16.74 -4.15
CA THR A 241 -9.05 15.82 -5.20
C THR A 241 -7.85 15.36 -6.01
N ILE A 242 -7.64 14.05 -6.06
CA ILE A 242 -6.72 13.36 -6.97
C ILE A 242 -7.59 12.58 -7.94
N ASP A 243 -7.68 13.04 -9.18
CA ASP A 243 -8.61 12.50 -10.19
C ASP A 243 -7.90 12.13 -11.49
N ASN A 244 -8.25 10.98 -12.08
CA ASN A 244 -7.73 10.59 -13.39
C ASN A 244 -6.18 10.48 -13.47
N CYS A 245 -5.52 10.16 -12.35
CA CYS A 245 -4.06 10.11 -12.26
C CYS A 245 -3.51 8.69 -12.47
N ILE A 246 -2.29 8.61 -13.01
CA ILE A 246 -1.52 7.35 -13.13
C ILE A 246 -0.41 7.42 -12.08
N ILE A 247 -0.44 6.59 -11.05
CA ILE A 247 0.49 6.59 -9.91
C ILE A 247 1.19 5.23 -9.83
N HIS A 248 2.30 5.09 -10.53
CA HIS A 248 2.95 3.80 -10.75
C HIS A 248 4.39 3.76 -10.21
N SER A 249 4.87 2.56 -9.89
CA SER A 249 6.28 2.28 -9.60
C SER A 249 6.83 3.05 -8.40
N GLY A 250 6.19 2.90 -7.24
CA GLY A 250 6.60 3.59 -6.01
C GLY A 250 7.16 2.68 -4.92
N GLY A 251 7.72 3.30 -3.88
CA GLY A 251 8.38 2.62 -2.77
C GLY A 251 9.77 2.08 -3.11
N ARG A 252 10.44 2.60 -4.15
CA ARG A 252 11.73 2.06 -4.63
C ARG A 252 12.91 2.24 -3.65
N ILE A 253 12.81 3.23 -2.75
CA ILE A 253 13.76 3.45 -1.64
C ILE A 253 13.13 3.07 -0.29
N MET A 254 11.83 3.36 -0.12
CA MET A 254 11.06 3.02 1.08
C MET A 254 9.91 2.07 0.73
N PRO A 255 10.10 0.74 0.76
CA PRO A 255 9.09 -0.23 0.33
C PRO A 255 7.76 -0.16 1.09
N ALA A 256 7.77 0.30 2.34
CA ALA A 256 6.58 0.50 3.15
C ALA A 256 5.72 1.72 2.72
N ALA A 257 6.17 2.50 1.72
CA ALA A 257 5.40 3.62 1.21
C ALA A 257 4.18 3.18 0.40
N VAL A 258 3.22 4.09 0.24
CA VAL A 258 1.93 3.83 -0.42
C VAL A 258 1.71 4.73 -1.63
N GLY A 259 0.80 4.33 -2.51
CA GLY A 259 0.37 5.14 -3.66
C GLY A 259 -0.22 6.47 -3.23
N VAL A 260 -1.29 6.42 -2.42
CA VAL A 260 -1.92 7.59 -1.82
C VAL A 260 -2.11 7.38 -0.32
N TRP A 261 -1.63 8.32 0.48
CA TRP A 261 -1.82 8.35 1.92
C TRP A 261 -2.69 9.54 2.33
N ILE A 262 -3.72 9.29 3.13
CA ILE A 262 -4.56 10.31 3.77
C ILE A 262 -4.41 10.15 5.28
N GLY A 263 -3.79 11.14 5.93
CA GLY A 263 -3.68 11.19 7.39
C GLY A 263 -4.95 11.69 8.06
N HIS A 264 -4.81 12.60 9.01
CA HIS A 264 -5.95 13.31 9.59
C HIS A 264 -6.48 14.39 8.62
N SER A 265 -7.19 13.96 7.58
CA SER A 265 -7.76 14.84 6.57
C SER A 265 -9.12 14.34 6.06
N ALA A 266 -10.07 15.27 5.94
CA ALA A 266 -11.45 14.97 5.59
C ALA A 266 -11.84 15.50 4.21
N ASP A 267 -12.93 14.96 3.67
CA ASP A 267 -13.58 15.43 2.45
C ASP A 267 -12.68 15.37 1.21
N ASN A 268 -11.74 14.41 1.17
CA ASN A 268 -10.87 14.20 0.02
C ASN A 268 -11.51 13.23 -0.98
N ALA A 269 -11.10 13.30 -2.24
CA ALA A 269 -11.54 12.42 -3.30
C ALA A 269 -10.35 11.86 -4.06
N ILE A 270 -10.18 10.54 -4.02
CA ILE A 270 -9.26 9.77 -4.85
C ILE A 270 -10.12 9.02 -5.85
N THR A 271 -10.20 9.53 -7.08
CA THR A 271 -11.16 9.04 -8.07
C THR A 271 -10.51 8.73 -9.41
N HIS A 272 -10.98 7.68 -10.08
CA HIS A 272 -10.52 7.35 -11.43
C HIS A 272 -8.99 7.27 -11.58
N CYS A 273 -8.27 6.91 -10.52
CA CYS A 273 -6.83 6.75 -10.58
C CYS A 273 -6.48 5.30 -10.93
N ASP A 274 -5.37 5.15 -11.64
CA ASP A 274 -4.67 3.89 -11.83
C ASP A 274 -3.45 3.89 -10.90
N VAL A 275 -3.43 3.00 -9.91
CA VAL A 275 -2.39 2.94 -8.88
C VAL A 275 -1.81 1.54 -8.85
N ALA A 276 -0.56 1.41 -9.25
CA ALA A 276 0.07 0.12 -9.46
C ALA A 276 1.55 0.09 -9.11
N ASP A 277 2.08 -1.12 -8.94
CA ASP A 277 3.53 -1.36 -8.80
C ASP A 277 4.13 -0.70 -7.55
N PHE A 278 3.47 -0.92 -6.41
CA PHE A 278 3.98 -0.57 -5.09
C PHE A 278 4.28 -1.84 -4.30
N TYR A 279 5.32 -1.81 -3.46
CA TYR A 279 5.65 -2.93 -2.56
C TYR A 279 4.71 -3.06 -1.34
N TYR A 280 3.68 -2.22 -1.23
CA TYR A 280 2.74 -2.20 -0.12
C TYR A 280 1.33 -1.77 -0.59
N THR A 281 0.62 -0.97 0.20
CA THR A 281 -0.79 -0.57 -0.03
C THR A 281 -0.93 0.50 -1.12
N ALA A 282 -1.97 0.40 -1.96
CA ALA A 282 -2.26 1.44 -2.96
C ALA A 282 -2.85 2.71 -2.32
N VAL A 283 -3.91 2.58 -1.52
CA VAL A 283 -4.54 3.72 -0.81
C VAL A 283 -4.66 3.43 0.69
N SER A 284 -4.10 4.30 1.52
CA SER A 284 -4.14 4.22 2.99
C SER A 284 -4.86 5.45 3.57
N VAL A 285 -5.91 5.24 4.38
CA VAL A 285 -6.79 6.31 4.86
C VAL A 285 -6.96 6.26 6.37
N GLY A 286 -6.63 7.36 7.03
CA GLY A 286 -6.71 7.49 8.49
C GLY A 286 -5.38 7.19 9.18
N TRP A 287 -5.28 7.66 10.43
CA TRP A 287 -4.07 7.57 11.23
C TRP A 287 -4.40 7.46 12.72
N ARG A 288 -5.39 6.63 13.06
CA ARG A 288 -5.85 6.42 14.45
C ARG A 288 -6.05 4.94 14.74
N TRP A 289 -5.15 4.34 15.51
CA TRP A 289 -5.32 3.00 16.04
C TRP A 289 -6.36 3.01 17.17
N GLY A 290 -7.52 2.40 16.91
CA GLY A 290 -8.63 2.32 17.87
C GLY A 290 -9.72 3.37 17.64
N TYR A 291 -10.60 3.55 18.64
CA TYR A 291 -11.88 4.26 18.49
C TYR A 291 -11.88 5.75 18.87
N ASP A 292 -10.72 6.31 19.19
CA ASP A 292 -10.61 7.73 19.51
C ASP A 292 -10.88 8.61 18.28
N ASN A 293 -11.04 9.92 18.52
CA ASN A 293 -11.35 10.87 17.46
C ASN A 293 -10.29 10.83 16.33
N SER A 294 -10.80 10.85 15.10
CA SER A 294 -10.02 10.82 13.86
C SER A 294 -10.45 11.98 12.95
N GLY A 295 -9.47 12.60 12.29
CA GLY A 295 -9.72 13.61 11.28
C GLY A 295 -10.04 13.09 9.88
N ALA A 296 -9.97 11.77 9.65
CA ALA A 296 -10.13 11.15 8.33
C ALA A 296 -11.60 10.77 8.04
N LYS A 297 -12.43 11.76 7.74
CA LYS A 297 -13.89 11.58 7.57
C LYS A 297 -14.33 11.92 6.15
N ARG A 298 -15.41 11.30 5.68
CA ARG A 298 -16.06 11.63 4.40
C ARG A 298 -15.12 11.61 3.19
N ASN A 299 -14.12 10.72 3.22
CA ASN A 299 -13.22 10.54 2.10
C ASN A 299 -13.89 9.65 1.04
N ARG A 300 -13.64 9.91 -0.24
CA ARG A 300 -14.14 9.13 -1.36
C ARG A 300 -12.99 8.45 -2.06
N ILE A 301 -13.00 7.13 -2.10
CA ILE A 301 -12.05 6.28 -2.82
C ILE A 301 -12.90 5.54 -3.84
N GLU A 302 -13.10 6.14 -5.00
CA GLU A 302 -14.13 5.70 -5.95
C GLU A 302 -13.64 5.53 -7.38
N HIS A 303 -14.05 4.46 -8.05
CA HIS A 303 -13.69 4.20 -9.46
C HIS A 303 -12.19 4.08 -9.73
N ASN A 304 -11.38 3.62 -8.78
CA ASN A 304 -9.94 3.43 -8.99
C ASN A 304 -9.63 2.00 -9.44
N HIS A 305 -8.57 1.87 -10.23
CA HIS A 305 -7.95 0.58 -10.56
C HIS A 305 -6.67 0.45 -9.73
N LEU A 306 -6.63 -0.51 -8.81
CA LEU A 306 -5.57 -0.67 -7.82
C LEU A 306 -4.95 -2.06 -7.95
N HIS A 307 -3.72 -2.17 -8.45
CA HIS A 307 -3.20 -3.49 -8.82
C HIS A 307 -1.69 -3.69 -8.73
N HIS A 308 -1.26 -4.95 -8.79
CA HIS A 308 0.17 -5.33 -8.76
C HIS A 308 0.88 -4.74 -7.55
N LEU A 309 0.41 -5.17 -6.37
CA LEU A 309 0.81 -4.65 -5.08
C LEU A 309 1.54 -5.72 -4.26
N GLY A 310 2.46 -5.25 -3.43
CA GLY A 310 3.10 -6.04 -2.38
C GLY A 310 4.20 -6.98 -2.87
N TYR A 311 4.06 -7.58 -4.05
CA TYR A 311 5.03 -8.48 -4.70
C TYR A 311 5.61 -9.58 -3.79
N ARG A 312 4.93 -9.94 -2.69
CA ARG A 312 5.44 -10.85 -1.66
C ARG A 312 6.71 -10.36 -0.93
N VAL A 313 6.93 -9.05 -0.79
CA VAL A 313 8.08 -8.53 0.00
C VAL A 313 7.70 -7.99 1.39
N LEU A 314 6.47 -7.49 1.56
CA LEU A 314 5.90 -7.05 2.84
C LEU A 314 4.63 -7.84 3.18
N SER A 315 4.11 -7.63 4.38
CA SER A 315 2.88 -8.24 4.92
C SER A 315 1.98 -7.17 5.53
N ASP A 316 0.78 -7.55 5.98
CA ASP A 316 -0.17 -6.65 6.67
C ASP A 316 -0.65 -5.47 5.80
N MET A 317 -0.91 -5.74 4.53
CA MET A 317 -1.18 -4.73 3.51
C MET A 317 -2.51 -4.98 2.82
N GLY A 318 -3.09 -3.95 2.19
CA GLY A 318 -4.27 -4.12 1.34
C GLY A 318 -4.31 -3.22 0.11
N GLY A 319 -5.24 -3.46 -0.81
CA GLY A 319 -5.51 -2.52 -1.92
C GLY A 319 -5.98 -1.17 -1.38
N VAL A 320 -7.03 -1.20 -0.55
CA VAL A 320 -7.48 -0.06 0.26
C VAL A 320 -7.40 -0.41 1.74
N TYR A 321 -6.56 0.31 2.47
CA TYR A 321 -6.38 0.20 3.91
C TYR A 321 -7.05 1.39 4.62
N THR A 322 -7.79 1.14 5.69
CA THR A 322 -8.37 2.20 6.52
C THR A 322 -8.05 2.03 8.00
N LEU A 323 -7.96 3.14 8.74
CA LEU A 323 -7.55 3.13 10.15
C LEU A 323 -8.31 4.17 10.98
N GLY A 324 -8.99 3.70 12.02
CA GLY A 324 -9.76 4.50 12.96
C GLY A 324 -11.12 5.00 12.43
N PRO A 325 -11.90 5.70 13.28
CA PRO A 325 -13.26 6.08 12.93
C PRO A 325 -13.30 6.98 11.70
N SER A 326 -14.12 6.64 10.71
CA SER A 326 -14.04 7.25 9.38
C SER A 326 -15.42 7.55 8.77
N GLU A 327 -16.41 7.92 9.60
CA GLU A 327 -17.81 8.00 9.16
C GLU A 327 -18.00 8.87 7.91
N GLY A 328 -18.90 8.39 7.04
CA GLY A 328 -19.19 8.99 5.74
C GLY A 328 -18.13 8.69 4.67
N THR A 329 -17.03 8.03 5.01
CA THR A 329 -16.05 7.56 4.02
C THR A 329 -16.67 6.45 3.17
N ARG A 330 -16.38 6.48 1.87
CA ARG A 330 -16.88 5.54 0.87
C ARG A 330 -15.72 4.97 0.07
N VAL A 331 -15.69 3.65 -0.04
CA VAL A 331 -14.79 2.89 -0.90
C VAL A 331 -15.66 2.15 -1.90
N CYS A 332 -15.87 2.75 -3.08
CA CYS A 332 -16.88 2.27 -4.01
C CYS A 332 -16.42 2.15 -5.46
N HIS A 333 -16.96 1.20 -6.21
CA HIS A 333 -16.67 1.09 -7.66
C HIS A 333 -15.20 0.87 -8.03
N ASN A 334 -14.36 0.43 -7.08
CA ASN A 334 -12.95 0.16 -7.36
C ASN A 334 -12.79 -1.25 -7.96
N VAL A 335 -11.74 -1.41 -8.77
CA VAL A 335 -11.23 -2.70 -9.22
C VAL A 335 -9.89 -2.94 -8.54
N ILE A 336 -9.77 -4.01 -7.77
CA ILE A 336 -8.59 -4.32 -6.96
C ILE A 336 -8.10 -5.73 -7.27
N HIS A 337 -6.86 -5.90 -7.72
CA HIS A 337 -6.31 -7.23 -7.98
C HIS A 337 -4.79 -7.34 -7.92
N ASP A 338 -4.27 -8.56 -7.93
CA ASP A 338 -2.83 -8.85 -7.82
C ASP A 338 -2.20 -8.24 -6.56
N VAL A 339 -2.79 -8.54 -5.40
CA VAL A 339 -2.35 -8.04 -4.10
C VAL A 339 -1.66 -9.17 -3.34
N PHE A 340 -0.34 -9.08 -3.17
CA PHE A 340 0.47 -10.19 -2.63
C PHE A 340 1.31 -9.82 -1.41
N SER A 341 1.20 -10.61 -0.35
CA SER A 341 2.07 -10.51 0.84
C SER A 341 3.10 -11.64 0.92
N THR A 342 4.18 -11.42 1.67
CA THR A 342 5.18 -12.46 1.98
C THR A 342 4.63 -13.55 2.89
N ARG A 343 3.97 -13.17 3.99
CA ARG A 343 3.63 -14.10 5.08
C ARG A 343 2.15 -14.10 5.41
N TYR A 344 1.57 -12.92 5.62
CA TYR A 344 0.16 -12.75 5.93
C TYR A 344 -0.36 -11.44 5.36
N GLY A 345 -1.67 -11.40 5.11
CA GLY A 345 -2.32 -10.28 4.47
C GLY A 345 -2.24 -10.33 2.96
N GLY A 346 -2.11 -9.16 2.33
CA GLY A 346 -2.32 -9.02 0.90
C GLY A 346 -3.82 -9.05 0.59
N TRP A 347 -4.56 -8.20 1.31
CA TRP A 347 -6.02 -8.11 1.26
C TRP A 347 -6.51 -7.16 0.18
N GLY A 348 -7.74 -7.34 -0.29
CA GLY A 348 -8.36 -6.36 -1.19
C GLY A 348 -8.77 -5.10 -0.45
N LEU A 349 -9.78 -5.25 0.40
CA LEU A 349 -10.32 -4.21 1.27
C LEU A 349 -9.97 -4.52 2.72
N TYR A 350 -9.22 -3.62 3.35
CA TYR A 350 -8.66 -3.84 4.68
C TYR A 350 -9.00 -2.70 5.66
N PRO A 351 -10.19 -2.71 6.27
CA PRO A 351 -10.44 -1.94 7.48
C PRO A 351 -9.69 -2.51 8.70
N ASP A 352 -8.65 -1.78 9.09
CA ASP A 352 -7.81 -2.07 10.26
C ASP A 352 -8.34 -1.36 11.52
N GLU A 353 -7.57 -1.40 12.60
CA GLU A 353 -7.88 -0.97 13.96
C GLU A 353 -8.83 0.23 14.09
N GLY A 354 -10.06 -0.03 14.55
CA GLY A 354 -11.03 1.02 14.87
C GLY A 354 -11.74 1.64 13.66
N SER A 355 -11.50 1.11 12.46
CA SER A 355 -12.23 1.51 11.24
C SER A 355 -13.74 1.44 11.49
N THR A 356 -14.41 2.59 11.37
CA THR A 356 -15.82 2.73 11.78
C THR A 356 -16.64 3.52 10.77
N GLY A 357 -17.85 3.03 10.48
CA GLY A 357 -18.86 3.75 9.69
C GLY A 357 -18.48 3.96 8.22
N ILE A 358 -17.71 3.04 7.64
CA ILE A 358 -17.26 3.09 6.25
C ILE A 358 -18.19 2.25 5.38
N LEU A 359 -18.53 2.78 4.20
CA LEU A 359 -19.26 2.04 3.17
C LEU A 359 -18.30 1.47 2.12
N PHE A 360 -18.31 0.15 1.98
CA PHE A 360 -17.63 -0.60 0.93
C PHE A 360 -18.69 -1.15 -0.05
N GLU A 361 -18.82 -0.54 -1.22
CA GLU A 361 -19.93 -0.87 -2.12
C GLU A 361 -19.55 -0.90 -3.61
N ASN A 362 -20.05 -1.89 -4.36
CA ASN A 362 -19.81 -2.01 -5.80
C ASN A 362 -18.34 -2.17 -6.18
N ASN A 363 -17.51 -2.75 -5.32
CA ASN A 363 -16.12 -3.04 -5.65
C ASN A 363 -16.02 -4.43 -6.31
N LEU A 364 -15.11 -4.55 -7.28
CA LEU A 364 -14.65 -5.83 -7.81
C LEU A 364 -13.25 -6.08 -7.24
N VAL A 365 -13.10 -7.15 -6.46
CA VAL A 365 -11.82 -7.56 -5.89
C VAL A 365 -11.50 -8.97 -6.31
N TYR A 366 -10.32 -9.21 -6.89
CA TYR A 366 -9.91 -10.55 -7.26
C TYR A 366 -8.41 -10.80 -7.22
N ASP A 367 -7.97 -12.07 -7.26
CA ASP A 367 -6.55 -12.47 -7.27
C ASP A 367 -5.72 -11.83 -6.14
N VAL A 368 -6.27 -11.90 -4.93
CA VAL A 368 -5.59 -11.43 -3.70
C VAL A 368 -5.01 -12.62 -2.93
N GLN A 369 -3.96 -12.35 -2.15
CA GLN A 369 -3.27 -13.40 -1.40
C GLN A 369 -4.12 -13.98 -0.27
N ASP A 370 -4.86 -13.13 0.43
CA ASP A 370 -5.75 -13.50 1.52
C ASP A 370 -6.85 -12.45 1.62
N GLY A 371 -8.07 -12.81 1.99
CA GLY A 371 -9.27 -11.96 2.11
C GLY A 371 -9.49 -10.90 1.02
N CYS A 372 -10.51 -11.10 0.17
CA CYS A 372 -11.03 -9.98 -0.63
C CYS A 372 -11.53 -8.83 0.27
N PHE A 373 -12.09 -9.20 1.42
CA PHE A 373 -12.42 -8.30 2.52
C PHE A 373 -11.86 -8.83 3.83
N HIS A 374 -11.13 -8.00 4.57
CA HIS A 374 -10.58 -8.32 5.89
C HIS A 374 -10.85 -7.21 6.89
N GLN A 375 -11.60 -7.51 7.94
CA GLN A 375 -11.75 -6.63 9.09
C GLN A 375 -10.83 -7.10 10.22
N HIS A 376 -9.85 -6.28 10.63
CA HIS A 376 -9.09 -6.59 11.86
C HIS A 376 -9.98 -6.45 13.09
N TYR A 377 -10.24 -5.20 13.51
CA TYR A 377 -11.34 -4.84 14.40
C TYR A 377 -11.84 -3.44 14.06
N GLY A 378 -13.11 -3.20 14.29
CA GLY A 378 -13.82 -2.01 13.81
C GLY A 378 -15.30 -2.08 14.15
N ARG A 379 -16.04 -1.03 13.80
CA ARG A 379 -17.44 -0.87 14.19
C ARG A 379 -18.32 -0.44 13.03
N GLU A 380 -19.47 -1.11 12.86
CA GLU A 380 -20.56 -0.67 11.99
C GLU A 380 -20.13 -0.31 10.54
N ASN A 381 -19.12 -1.00 10.00
CA ASN A 381 -18.80 -0.88 8.57
C ASN A 381 -19.86 -1.62 7.75
N VAL A 382 -20.13 -1.15 6.53
CA VAL A 382 -21.12 -1.76 5.64
C VAL A 382 -20.40 -2.25 4.38
N VAL A 383 -20.47 -3.54 4.13
CA VAL A 383 -19.87 -4.21 2.97
C VAL A 383 -20.99 -4.79 2.14
N ARG A 384 -21.31 -4.14 1.01
CA ARG A 384 -22.46 -4.56 0.22
C ARG A 384 -22.31 -4.47 -1.27
N ASN A 385 -22.99 -5.34 -2.00
CA ASN A 385 -23.05 -5.28 -3.46
C ASN A 385 -21.66 -5.35 -4.13
N ASN A 386 -20.72 -6.08 -3.54
CA ASN A 386 -19.38 -6.29 -4.09
C ASN A 386 -19.28 -7.65 -4.79
N ILE A 387 -18.32 -7.76 -5.71
CA ILE A 387 -17.88 -9.03 -6.28
C ILE A 387 -16.49 -9.34 -5.71
N PHE A 388 -16.39 -10.46 -5.01
CA PHE A 388 -15.16 -10.98 -4.41
C PHE A 388 -14.82 -12.31 -5.05
N ALA A 389 -13.68 -12.38 -5.73
CA ALA A 389 -13.30 -13.58 -6.48
C ALA A 389 -11.85 -14.02 -6.24
N PHE A 390 -11.56 -15.31 -6.25
CA PHE A 390 -10.18 -15.84 -6.30
C PHE A 390 -9.21 -15.30 -5.22
N SER A 391 -9.66 -15.14 -3.96
CA SER A 391 -8.69 -15.03 -2.87
C SER A 391 -8.05 -16.39 -2.62
N ARG A 392 -6.72 -16.44 -2.47
CA ARG A 392 -5.97 -17.71 -2.35
C ARG A 392 -6.09 -18.38 -0.98
N GLN A 393 -6.37 -17.61 0.06
CA GLN A 393 -6.49 -18.09 1.45
C GLN A 393 -7.94 -17.91 1.96
N GLY A 394 -8.23 -16.98 2.86
CA GLY A 394 -9.61 -16.70 3.28
C GLY A 394 -10.35 -15.84 2.25
N GLN A 395 -11.67 -15.99 2.10
CA GLN A 395 -12.44 -15.07 1.25
C GLN A 395 -12.92 -13.84 2.04
N ILE A 396 -13.52 -14.08 3.20
CA ILE A 396 -14.00 -13.05 4.14
C ILE A 396 -13.32 -13.26 5.48
N ALA A 397 -12.53 -12.30 5.91
CA ALA A 397 -11.69 -12.44 7.08
C ALA A 397 -12.06 -11.50 8.21
N VAL A 398 -11.99 -12.01 9.44
CA VAL A 398 -12.20 -11.24 10.67
C VAL A 398 -11.21 -11.70 11.72
N THR A 399 -10.36 -10.78 12.21
CA THR A 399 -9.31 -11.16 13.17
C THR A 399 -9.81 -11.15 14.60
N ARG A 400 -10.39 -10.02 15.06
CA ARG A 400 -10.69 -9.79 16.47
C ARG A 400 -12.18 -9.55 16.67
N ALA A 401 -12.74 -10.26 17.65
CA ALA A 401 -14.12 -10.13 18.08
C ALA A 401 -14.25 -9.01 19.13
N GLU A 402 -15.36 -8.28 19.09
CA GLU A 402 -15.71 -7.21 20.03
C GLU A 402 -17.20 -7.25 20.40
N GLU A 403 -17.57 -6.51 21.46
CA GLU A 403 -18.92 -6.54 22.02
C GLU A 403 -19.97 -5.80 21.18
N HIS A 404 -19.57 -5.00 20.19
CA HIS A 404 -20.48 -4.29 19.28
C HIS A 404 -20.44 -4.92 17.88
N LEU A 405 -21.39 -4.52 17.03
CA LEU A 405 -21.39 -4.88 15.61
C LEU A 405 -20.07 -4.45 14.97
N SER A 406 -19.41 -5.38 14.28
CA SER A 406 -18.18 -5.12 13.55
C SER A 406 -18.48 -4.59 12.15
N PHE A 407 -19.22 -5.36 11.37
CA PHE A 407 -19.70 -4.95 10.06
C PHE A 407 -20.97 -5.71 9.64
N THR A 408 -21.68 -5.13 8.69
CA THR A 408 -22.77 -5.77 7.94
C THR A 408 -22.23 -6.19 6.58
N PHE A 409 -22.45 -7.44 6.20
CA PHE A 409 -22.01 -8.04 4.95
C PHE A 409 -23.21 -8.59 4.18
N GLU A 410 -23.67 -7.85 3.17
CA GLU A 410 -24.92 -8.16 2.47
C GLU A 410 -24.87 -7.96 0.96
N ARG A 411 -25.64 -8.75 0.22
CA ARG A 411 -25.73 -8.60 -1.24
C ARG A 411 -24.37 -8.75 -1.92
N ASN A 412 -23.43 -9.52 -1.38
CA ASN A 412 -22.13 -9.72 -2.04
C ASN A 412 -22.11 -11.04 -2.81
N LEU A 413 -21.35 -11.08 -3.91
CA LEU A 413 -21.00 -12.31 -4.63
C LEU A 413 -19.61 -12.75 -4.18
N VAL A 414 -19.47 -14.01 -3.74
CA VAL A 414 -18.21 -14.58 -3.29
C VAL A 414 -17.93 -15.85 -4.09
N TYR A 415 -16.88 -15.82 -4.91
CA TYR A 415 -16.51 -16.87 -5.85
C TYR A 415 -15.06 -17.30 -5.65
N TRP A 416 -14.77 -18.59 -5.43
CA TRP A 416 -13.38 -19.00 -5.22
C TRP A 416 -13.13 -20.45 -5.60
N ASP A 417 -11.87 -20.80 -5.82
CA ASP A 417 -11.41 -22.15 -6.16
C ASP A 417 -10.46 -22.75 -5.11
N SER A 418 -9.90 -21.93 -4.22
CA SER A 418 -8.86 -22.30 -3.26
C SER A 418 -9.08 -21.63 -1.90
N GLY A 419 -8.47 -22.20 -0.86
CA GLY A 419 -8.59 -21.68 0.50
C GLY A 419 -9.94 -21.92 1.17
N THR A 420 -10.29 -21.08 2.15
CA THR A 420 -11.50 -21.18 2.99
C THR A 420 -12.44 -20.00 2.76
N LEU A 421 -13.74 -20.19 2.99
CA LEU A 421 -14.71 -19.09 2.90
C LEU A 421 -14.44 -18.05 3.99
N LEU A 422 -14.45 -18.48 5.25
CA LEU A 422 -14.22 -17.64 6.41
C LEU A 422 -12.75 -17.76 6.85
N GLY A 423 -12.05 -16.63 6.90
CA GLY A 423 -10.66 -16.52 7.31
C GLY A 423 -10.52 -15.94 8.73
N TYR A 424 -9.44 -16.32 9.41
CA TYR A 424 -9.02 -15.83 10.73
C TYR A 424 -9.91 -16.23 11.92
N PRO A 425 -9.38 -16.17 13.17
CA PRO A 425 -10.08 -16.69 14.35
C PRO A 425 -11.29 -15.87 14.82
N GLY A 426 -11.51 -14.65 14.33
CA GLY A 426 -12.58 -13.76 14.81
C GLY A 426 -13.97 -14.40 14.71
N TRP A 427 -14.21 -15.24 13.70
CA TRP A 427 -15.45 -16.00 13.54
C TRP A 427 -15.71 -16.97 14.71
N GLY A 428 -14.67 -17.68 15.17
CA GLY A 428 -14.75 -18.58 16.32
C GLY A 428 -14.75 -17.87 17.67
N ASN A 429 -14.17 -16.66 17.71
CA ASN A 429 -14.05 -15.85 18.92
C ASN A 429 -15.27 -14.98 19.23
N GLY A 430 -16.36 -15.14 18.46
CA GLY A 430 -17.64 -14.46 18.73
C GLY A 430 -17.79 -13.09 18.10
N ALA A 431 -17.12 -12.81 16.96
CA ALA A 431 -17.30 -11.56 16.24
C ALA A 431 -18.79 -11.35 15.89
N LYS A 432 -19.28 -10.14 16.16
CA LYS A 432 -20.64 -9.72 15.81
C LYS A 432 -20.64 -9.19 14.39
N VAL A 433 -21.08 -10.02 13.47
CA VAL A 433 -21.20 -9.71 12.04
C VAL A 433 -22.63 -10.01 11.60
N GLU A 434 -23.26 -9.05 10.95
CA GLU A 434 -24.55 -9.27 10.30
C GLU A 434 -24.30 -9.73 8.87
N MET A 435 -24.75 -10.95 8.54
CA MET A 435 -24.61 -11.50 7.20
C MET A 435 -25.98 -11.86 6.65
N GLY A 436 -26.27 -11.47 5.41
CA GLY A 436 -27.52 -11.83 4.76
C GLY A 436 -27.56 -11.47 3.29
N ASN A 437 -28.38 -12.19 2.53
CA ASN A 437 -28.53 -11.99 1.09
C ASN A 437 -27.19 -12.03 0.34
N ASN A 438 -26.28 -12.94 0.65
CA ASN A 438 -25.03 -13.13 -0.10
C ASN A 438 -25.14 -14.35 -1.01
N LEU A 439 -24.36 -14.40 -2.08
CA LEU A 439 -24.29 -15.53 -3.00
C LEU A 439 -22.89 -16.12 -2.96
N TYR A 440 -22.79 -17.38 -2.52
CA TYR A 440 -21.52 -18.09 -2.39
C TYR A 440 -21.39 -19.18 -3.44
N TRP A 441 -20.25 -19.24 -4.10
CA TRP A 441 -19.92 -20.32 -5.04
C TRP A 441 -18.47 -20.73 -4.94
N ARG A 442 -18.25 -22.02 -4.72
CA ARG A 442 -16.93 -22.63 -4.73
C ARG A 442 -16.73 -23.40 -6.03
N ALA A 443 -15.90 -22.85 -6.92
CA ALA A 443 -15.45 -23.54 -8.12
C ALA A 443 -14.76 -24.86 -7.75
N GLY A 444 -14.94 -25.90 -8.58
CA GLY A 444 -14.42 -27.24 -8.34
C GLY A 444 -15.25 -28.12 -7.38
N GLY A 445 -16.31 -27.58 -6.75
CA GLY A 445 -17.33 -28.38 -6.07
C GLY A 445 -16.91 -28.98 -4.72
N ALA A 446 -15.81 -28.49 -4.12
CA ALA A 446 -15.45 -28.87 -2.75
C ALA A 446 -16.52 -28.41 -1.74
N ALA A 447 -16.61 -29.11 -0.61
CA ALA A 447 -17.60 -28.80 0.43
C ALA A 447 -17.43 -27.37 0.96
N PHE A 448 -18.55 -26.77 1.33
CA PHE A 448 -18.60 -25.49 2.04
C PHE A 448 -18.38 -25.74 3.52
N ASP A 449 -17.55 -24.90 4.13
CA ASP A 449 -17.31 -24.86 5.57
C ASP A 449 -17.52 -23.44 6.06
N PHE A 450 -18.40 -23.28 7.05
CA PHE A 450 -18.70 -22.01 7.70
C PHE A 450 -18.09 -22.02 9.11
N ASN A 451 -16.75 -22.01 9.15
CA ASN A 451 -15.98 -22.05 10.39
C ASN A 451 -16.29 -23.30 11.24
N GLY A 452 -16.16 -24.48 10.62
CA GLY A 452 -16.43 -25.78 11.22
C GLY A 452 -17.90 -26.21 11.21
N LYS A 453 -18.78 -25.45 10.54
CA LYS A 453 -20.22 -25.73 10.44
C LYS A 453 -20.64 -25.99 9.00
N SER A 454 -21.62 -26.87 8.84
CA SER A 454 -22.37 -27.01 7.59
C SER A 454 -23.26 -25.79 7.33
N TRP A 455 -23.75 -25.66 6.10
CA TRP A 455 -24.67 -24.58 5.72
C TRP A 455 -25.96 -24.55 6.54
N ASP A 456 -26.54 -25.72 6.85
CA ASP A 456 -27.79 -25.80 7.62
C ASP A 456 -27.58 -25.42 9.09
N GLU A 457 -26.47 -25.85 9.69
CA GLU A 457 -26.09 -25.44 11.04
C GLU A 457 -25.85 -23.93 11.11
N TRP A 458 -25.08 -23.38 10.17
CA TRP A 458 -24.80 -21.95 10.08
C TRP A 458 -26.09 -21.11 10.00
N ARG A 459 -27.04 -21.51 9.14
CA ARG A 459 -28.34 -20.83 9.03
C ARG A 459 -29.22 -21.01 10.27
N SER A 460 -29.15 -22.17 10.94
CA SER A 460 -29.92 -22.43 12.16
C SER A 460 -29.53 -21.50 13.33
N ASP A 461 -28.30 -20.97 13.31
CA ASP A 461 -27.83 -19.94 14.24
C ASP A 461 -28.33 -18.52 13.90
N GLY A 462 -29.17 -18.38 12.86
CA GLY A 462 -29.70 -17.10 12.40
C GLY A 462 -28.72 -16.29 11.54
N ARG A 463 -27.65 -16.91 11.02
CA ARG A 463 -26.69 -16.27 10.11
C ARG A 463 -27.15 -16.41 8.65
N ASP A 464 -26.68 -15.51 7.80
CA ASP A 464 -26.86 -15.58 6.34
C ASP A 464 -28.32 -15.72 5.87
N SER A 465 -29.24 -15.04 6.56
CA SER A 465 -30.65 -15.02 6.14
C SER A 465 -30.78 -14.43 4.74
N GLY A 466 -31.52 -15.12 3.86
CA GLY A 466 -31.68 -14.73 2.45
C GLY A 466 -30.47 -15.02 1.55
N SER A 467 -29.35 -15.51 2.09
CA SER A 467 -28.18 -15.90 1.29
C SER A 467 -28.41 -17.23 0.57
N LEU A 468 -27.68 -17.44 -0.53
CA LEU A 468 -27.76 -18.61 -1.39
C LEU A 468 -26.37 -19.23 -1.63
N ILE A 469 -26.35 -20.56 -1.83
CA ILE A 469 -25.23 -21.27 -2.43
C ILE A 469 -25.67 -21.69 -3.83
N ALA A 470 -25.21 -20.97 -4.85
CA ALA A 470 -25.50 -21.26 -6.25
C ALA A 470 -24.46 -20.57 -7.15
N ASP A 471 -24.27 -21.11 -8.36
CA ASP A 471 -23.38 -20.52 -9.36
C ASP A 471 -23.90 -19.12 -9.75
N PRO A 472 -23.09 -18.05 -9.62
CA PRO A 472 -23.48 -16.71 -10.04
C PRO A 472 -23.72 -16.57 -11.54
N LEU A 473 -23.33 -17.56 -12.36
CA LEU A 473 -23.40 -17.52 -13.81
C LEU A 473 -22.57 -16.36 -14.39
N PHE A 474 -21.33 -16.21 -13.94
CA PHE A 474 -20.38 -15.30 -14.57
C PHE A 474 -20.15 -15.66 -16.05
N VAL A 475 -19.88 -14.67 -16.90
CA VAL A 475 -19.62 -14.88 -18.33
C VAL A 475 -18.41 -15.79 -18.51
N ASP A 476 -17.26 -15.44 -17.93
CA ASP A 476 -16.04 -16.25 -17.97
C ASP A 476 -15.10 -15.91 -16.79
N PRO A 477 -15.31 -16.52 -15.60
CA PRO A 477 -14.52 -16.19 -14.42
C PRO A 477 -13.04 -16.62 -14.55
N GLU A 478 -12.73 -17.63 -15.35
CA GLU A 478 -11.34 -18.06 -15.60
C GLU A 478 -10.57 -16.96 -16.36
N ALA A 479 -11.24 -16.28 -17.29
CA ALA A 479 -10.73 -15.09 -17.98
C ALA A 479 -10.95 -13.77 -17.21
N ARG A 480 -11.36 -13.82 -15.93
CA ARG A 480 -11.68 -12.66 -15.07
C ARG A 480 -12.82 -11.76 -15.61
N ASP A 481 -13.72 -12.34 -16.39
CA ASP A 481 -14.96 -11.71 -16.82
C ASP A 481 -16.11 -12.03 -15.85
N PHE A 482 -16.28 -11.14 -14.87
CA PHE A 482 -17.29 -11.26 -13.82
C PHE A 482 -18.65 -10.64 -14.17
N ARG A 483 -18.92 -10.37 -15.46
CA ARG A 483 -20.26 -9.98 -15.89
C ARG A 483 -21.23 -11.14 -15.67
N LEU A 484 -22.48 -10.85 -15.35
CA LEU A 484 -23.49 -11.87 -15.07
C LEU A 484 -24.28 -12.22 -16.32
N ARG A 485 -24.50 -13.51 -16.56
CA ARG A 485 -25.40 -14.01 -17.62
C ARG A 485 -26.87 -13.84 -17.19
N THR A 486 -27.76 -13.81 -18.18
CA THR A 486 -29.21 -13.83 -17.95
C THR A 486 -29.61 -15.06 -17.12
N GLY A 487 -30.46 -14.85 -16.12
CA GLY A 487 -30.92 -15.91 -15.20
C GLY A 487 -30.00 -16.15 -14.00
N SER A 488 -28.99 -15.30 -13.78
CA SER A 488 -28.16 -15.36 -12.57
C SER A 488 -29.01 -15.27 -11.29
N PRO A 489 -28.76 -16.12 -10.28
CA PRO A 489 -29.43 -16.06 -8.98
C PRO A 489 -29.01 -14.83 -8.16
N ALA A 490 -28.03 -14.05 -8.62
CA ALA A 490 -27.64 -12.80 -7.98
C ALA A 490 -28.83 -11.83 -7.78
N ALA A 491 -29.80 -11.82 -8.70
CA ALA A 491 -31.00 -11.00 -8.54
C ALA A 491 -31.89 -11.42 -7.36
N GLU A 492 -31.88 -12.70 -6.96
CA GLU A 492 -32.70 -13.23 -5.86
C GLU A 492 -32.22 -12.73 -4.49
N ILE A 493 -30.92 -12.52 -4.36
CA ILE A 493 -30.32 -11.90 -3.18
C ILE A 493 -30.38 -10.36 -3.24
N GLY A 494 -30.96 -9.78 -4.30
CA GLY A 494 -31.01 -8.33 -4.49
C GLY A 494 -29.70 -7.68 -4.92
N PHE A 495 -28.71 -8.45 -5.40
CA PHE A 495 -27.51 -7.88 -6.00
C PHE A 495 -27.88 -7.05 -7.24
N VAL A 496 -27.33 -5.84 -7.32
CA VAL A 496 -27.49 -4.93 -8.45
C VAL A 496 -26.19 -4.94 -9.26
N PRO A 497 -26.17 -5.46 -10.50
CA PRO A 497 -24.98 -5.43 -11.33
C PRO A 497 -24.45 -4.00 -11.50
N PHE A 498 -23.12 -3.85 -11.46
CA PHE A 498 -22.43 -2.58 -11.68
C PHE A 498 -21.36 -2.74 -12.77
N ASP A 499 -20.99 -1.63 -13.39
CA ASP A 499 -19.95 -1.58 -14.43
C ASP A 499 -18.57 -1.39 -13.79
N SER A 500 -17.76 -2.45 -13.74
CA SER A 500 -16.38 -2.40 -13.26
C SER A 500 -15.41 -1.82 -14.28
N SER A 501 -15.77 -1.74 -15.57
CA SER A 501 -14.89 -1.20 -16.62
C SER A 501 -14.72 0.32 -16.56
N ALA A 502 -15.52 0.99 -15.73
CA ALA A 502 -15.40 2.42 -15.44
C ALA A 502 -14.30 2.75 -14.41
N ALA A 503 -13.69 1.73 -13.78
CA ALA A 503 -12.58 1.93 -12.85
C ALA A 503 -11.28 2.24 -13.59
N GLY A 504 -10.42 3.04 -12.96
CA GLY A 504 -9.17 3.53 -13.53
C GLY A 504 -9.35 4.83 -14.31
N VAL A 505 -8.33 5.16 -15.10
CA VAL A 505 -8.26 6.43 -15.84
C VAL A 505 -9.27 6.51 -16.99
N TYR A 506 -9.75 7.72 -17.28
CA TYR A 506 -10.74 7.97 -18.33
C TYR A 506 -10.30 9.06 -19.32
N GLY A 507 -11.06 9.17 -20.40
CA GLY A 507 -10.89 10.22 -21.42
C GLY A 507 -10.04 9.74 -22.60
N ASP A 508 -8.92 10.43 -22.84
CA ASP A 508 -8.10 10.25 -24.03
C ASP A 508 -7.55 8.82 -24.17
N ALA A 509 -7.53 8.30 -25.41
CA ALA A 509 -7.08 6.93 -25.68
C ALA A 509 -5.58 6.74 -25.38
N ALA A 510 -4.73 7.74 -25.62
CA ALA A 510 -3.32 7.65 -25.31
C ALA A 510 -3.08 7.70 -23.79
N TRP A 511 -3.91 8.41 -23.02
CA TRP A 511 -3.84 8.41 -21.56
C TRP A 511 -4.15 7.04 -20.97
N ARG A 512 -5.22 6.39 -21.43
CA ARG A 512 -5.55 5.01 -21.01
C ARG A 512 -4.48 4.01 -21.43
N ALA A 513 -4.01 4.10 -22.68
CA ALA A 513 -2.93 3.26 -23.17
C ALA A 513 -1.63 3.44 -22.37
N LEU A 514 -1.36 4.65 -21.85
CA LEU A 514 -0.20 4.89 -21.00
C LEU A 514 -0.28 4.13 -19.68
N ALA A 515 -1.45 4.09 -19.03
CA ALA A 515 -1.67 3.30 -17.82
C ALA A 515 -1.42 1.80 -18.11
N GLU A 516 -2.03 1.29 -19.17
CA GLU A 516 -1.91 -0.11 -19.62
C GLU A 516 -0.48 -0.49 -20.08
N SER A 517 0.33 0.49 -20.50
CA SER A 517 1.68 0.23 -21.05
C SER A 517 2.75 -0.12 -20.01
N THR A 518 2.46 0.08 -18.72
CA THR A 518 3.43 -0.18 -17.65
C THR A 518 3.69 -1.67 -17.55
N GLN A 519 4.95 -2.08 -17.63
CA GLN A 519 5.35 -3.47 -17.42
C GLN A 519 5.57 -3.71 -15.94
N PHE A 520 4.94 -4.75 -15.41
CA PHE A 520 5.04 -5.13 -14.02
C PHE A 520 5.94 -6.36 -13.86
N PRO A 521 6.81 -6.40 -12.85
CA PRO A 521 7.57 -7.61 -12.55
C PRO A 521 6.64 -8.71 -12.04
N GLU A 522 7.04 -9.95 -12.24
CA GLU A 522 6.40 -11.08 -11.55
C GLU A 522 6.63 -10.96 -10.03
N PRO A 523 5.64 -11.31 -9.18
CA PRO A 523 5.84 -11.37 -7.74
C PRO A 523 7.00 -12.29 -7.35
N TYR A 524 7.81 -11.87 -6.38
CA TYR A 524 8.99 -12.61 -5.95
C TYR A 524 8.62 -14.04 -5.53
N ALA A 525 9.47 -15.00 -5.87
CA ALA A 525 9.38 -16.35 -5.35
C ALA A 525 9.92 -16.33 -3.92
N VAL A 526 9.03 -16.47 -2.94
CA VAL A 526 9.43 -16.67 -1.55
C VAL A 526 9.44 -18.18 -1.33
N GLU A 527 10.64 -18.77 -1.24
CA GLU A 527 10.74 -20.17 -0.84
C GLU A 527 10.10 -20.32 0.54
N ASN A 528 9.22 -21.31 0.71
CA ASN A 528 8.65 -21.61 2.02
C ASN A 528 9.80 -21.80 3.01
N ALA A 529 9.90 -20.92 4.00
CA ALA A 529 10.89 -21.00 5.06
C ALA A 529 10.87 -22.43 5.64
N ARG A 530 12.02 -23.11 5.59
CA ARG A 530 12.18 -24.48 6.10
C ARG A 530 11.97 -24.59 7.60
#